data_AF-A0A2Z6AUJ4-F1
#
_entry.id   AF-A0A2Z6AUJ4-F1
#
_cell.length_a   1.000
_cell.length_b   1.000
_cell.length_c   1.000
_cell.angle_alpha   90.00
_cell.angle_beta   90.00
_cell.angle_gamma   90.00
#
_symmetry.space_group_name_H-M   'P 1'
#
loop_
_entity.id
_entity.type
_entity.pdbx_description
1 polymer ?
#
loop_
_entity_poly.entity_id
_entity_poly.type
_entity_poly.pdbx_seq_one_letter_code
_entity_poly.pdbx_strand_id
1 'polypeptide(L)'
;MPLAREIENTINHLAVLVRNAGAARSPQPAKQRWWVLLRGESLDNDNLDQRDAARDQLREQALKNGFRLHEYIWVWDSTNTAQLVVGQFNDPDQAWSRARQLQIKGFDAHVVEAMSDT
;
A
#
# COMPACT_ATOMS: atom_id res chain seq x y z
N MET A 1 -17.84 38.25 0.43
CA MET A 1 -16.78 37.22 0.44
C MET A 1 -17.38 35.83 0.22
N PRO A 2 -17.80 35.48 -1.01
CA PRO A 2 -18.49 34.21 -1.31
C PRO A 2 -17.54 33.01 -1.56
N LEU A 3 -16.29 33.27 -1.96
CA LEU A 3 -15.32 32.25 -2.38
C LEU A 3 -14.94 31.25 -1.26
N ALA A 4 -14.86 31.72 0.00
CA ALA A 4 -14.48 30.88 1.13
C ALA A 4 -15.51 29.79 1.45
N ARG A 5 -16.81 30.10 1.31
CA ARG A 5 -17.89 29.12 1.53
C ARG A 5 -17.94 28.06 0.44
N GLU A 6 -17.56 28.41 -0.77
CA GLU A 6 -17.57 27.50 -1.92
C GLU A 6 -16.46 26.46 -1.82
N ILE A 7 -15.28 26.88 -1.34
CA ILE A 7 -14.16 25.98 -1.02
C ILE A 7 -14.55 25.02 0.11
N GLU A 8 -15.13 25.54 1.19
CA GLU A 8 -15.54 24.73 2.34
C GLU A 8 -16.62 23.70 1.98
N ASN A 9 -17.59 24.08 1.15
CA ASN A 9 -18.60 23.17 0.63
C ASN A 9 -18.01 22.09 -0.26
N THR A 10 -17.03 22.44 -1.10
CA THR A 10 -16.36 21.47 -1.98
C THR A 10 -15.55 20.47 -1.17
N ILE A 11 -14.82 20.92 -0.15
CA ILE A 11 -14.07 20.04 0.78
C ILE A 11 -15.01 19.08 1.50
N ASN A 12 -16.12 19.60 2.03
CA ASN A 12 -17.11 18.78 2.73
C ASN A 12 -17.78 17.75 1.79
N HIS A 13 -18.07 18.14 0.55
CA HIS A 13 -18.65 17.26 -0.45
C HIS A 13 -17.69 16.12 -0.84
N LEU A 14 -16.41 16.44 -1.07
CA LEU A 14 -15.38 15.44 -1.35
C LEU A 14 -15.18 14.48 -0.16
N ALA A 15 -15.19 14.99 1.07
CA ALA A 15 -15.09 14.16 2.27
C ALA A 15 -16.25 13.17 2.42
N VAL A 16 -17.47 13.57 2.06
CA VAL A 16 -18.65 12.68 2.04
C VAL A 16 -18.53 11.64 0.93
N LEU A 17 -18.07 12.02 -0.26
CA LEU A 17 -17.88 11.09 -1.37
C LEU A 17 -16.81 10.03 -1.06
N VAL A 18 -15.69 10.41 -0.45
CA VAL A 18 -14.65 9.46 -0.01
C VAL A 18 -15.19 8.48 1.04
N ARG A 19 -15.96 8.98 2.02
CA ARG A 19 -16.62 8.12 3.02
C ARG A 19 -17.63 7.14 2.40
N ASN A 20 -18.42 7.60 1.44
CA ASN A 20 -19.44 6.78 0.78
C ASN A 20 -18.85 5.80 -0.24
N ALA A 21 -17.73 6.15 -0.89
CA ALA A 21 -16.99 5.24 -1.77
C ALA A 21 -16.42 4.03 -1.00
N GLY A 22 -16.11 4.20 0.30
CA GLY A 22 -15.77 3.08 1.20
C GLY A 22 -16.98 2.22 1.64
N ALA A 23 -18.21 2.70 1.45
CA ALA A 23 -19.42 2.06 1.95
C ALA A 23 -20.11 1.10 0.95
N ALA A 24 -19.69 1.10 -0.33
CA ALA A 24 -20.14 0.11 -1.31
C ALA A 24 -19.41 -1.22 -1.10
N ARG A 25 -19.72 -1.91 0.00
CA ARG A 25 -19.19 -3.25 0.32
C ARG A 25 -19.74 -4.28 -0.67
N SER A 26 -18.92 -4.63 -1.65
CA SER A 26 -18.96 -5.94 -2.32
C SER A 26 -19.01 -7.07 -1.27
N PRO A 27 -19.68 -8.21 -1.54
CA PRO A 27 -19.77 -9.34 -0.61
C PRO A 27 -18.36 -9.70 -0.14
N GLN A 28 -18.14 -9.54 1.16
CA GLN A 28 -16.80 -9.49 1.74
C GLN A 28 -16.19 -10.90 1.68
N PRO A 29 -15.23 -11.19 0.78
CA PRO A 29 -14.47 -12.44 0.88
C PRO A 29 -13.78 -12.43 2.24
N ALA A 30 -13.58 -13.61 2.84
CA ALA A 30 -12.93 -13.76 4.16
C ALA A 30 -11.78 -12.75 4.29
N LYS A 31 -11.81 -11.92 5.35
CA LYS A 31 -10.87 -10.82 5.55
C LYS A 31 -9.45 -11.34 5.28
N GLN A 32 -8.84 -10.90 4.19
CA GLN A 32 -7.45 -11.20 3.89
C GLN A 32 -6.61 -10.59 5.00
N ARG A 33 -6.14 -11.46 5.90
CA ARG A 33 -5.52 -11.09 7.17
C ARG A 33 -4.02 -10.84 7.05
N TRP A 34 -3.38 -11.26 5.98
CA TRP A 34 -1.92 -11.22 5.88
C TRP A 34 -1.49 -10.56 4.58
N TRP A 35 -0.66 -9.53 4.68
CA TRP A 35 -0.06 -8.86 3.54
C TRP A 35 1.42 -9.23 3.43
N VAL A 36 1.85 -9.49 2.20
CA VAL A 36 3.27 -9.62 1.87
C VAL A 36 3.71 -8.31 1.24
N LEU A 37 4.71 -7.69 1.84
CA LEU A 37 5.24 -6.38 1.49
C LEU A 37 6.65 -6.54 0.92
N LEU A 38 6.98 -5.74 -0.08
CA LEU A 38 8.36 -5.45 -0.48
C LEU A 38 8.80 -4.15 0.15
N ARG A 39 10.02 -4.10 0.68
CA ARG A 39 10.67 -2.87 1.14
C ARG A 39 11.64 -2.35 0.10
N GLY A 40 11.52 -1.06 -0.20
CA GLY A 40 12.57 -0.30 -0.85
C GLY A 40 13.67 0.10 0.15
N GLU A 41 14.62 0.90 -0.33
CA GLU A 41 15.69 1.43 0.52
C GLU A 41 15.14 2.40 1.60
N SER A 42 15.89 2.55 2.68
CA SER A 42 15.56 3.52 3.74
C SER A 42 15.69 4.94 3.22
N LEU A 43 14.69 5.77 3.51
CA LEU A 43 14.62 7.14 3.03
C LEU A 43 14.65 8.13 4.20
N ASP A 44 15.02 9.37 3.88
CA ASP A 44 14.78 10.48 4.78
C ASP A 44 13.33 10.95 4.61
N ASN A 45 12.55 10.92 5.69
CA ASN A 45 11.10 11.06 5.59
C ASN A 45 10.68 12.50 5.27
N ASP A 46 11.53 13.50 5.50
CA ASP A 46 11.20 14.91 5.26
C ASP A 46 11.34 15.35 3.79
N ASN A 47 11.76 14.44 2.88
CA ASN A 47 11.92 14.75 1.46
C ASN A 47 10.89 14.00 0.60
N LEU A 48 9.83 14.70 0.21
CA LEU A 48 8.75 14.14 -0.64
C LEU A 48 9.26 13.65 -2.00
N ASP A 49 10.25 14.31 -2.60
CA ASP A 49 10.80 13.89 -3.90
C ASP A 49 11.55 12.55 -3.79
N GLN A 50 12.23 12.30 -2.66
CA GLN A 50 12.88 11.01 -2.39
C GLN A 50 11.86 9.88 -2.24
N ARG A 51 10.68 10.17 -1.68
CA ARG A 51 9.60 9.19 -1.53
C ARG A 51 9.09 8.72 -2.89
N ASP A 52 8.83 9.64 -3.80
CA ASP A 52 8.33 9.29 -5.14
C ASP A 52 9.40 8.56 -5.95
N ALA A 53 10.67 9.02 -5.88
CA ALA A 53 11.79 8.31 -6.51
C ALA A 53 11.94 6.87 -6.00
N ALA A 54 11.77 6.64 -4.70
CA ALA A 54 11.86 5.30 -4.12
C ALA A 54 10.69 4.39 -4.54
N ARG A 55 9.50 4.94 -4.72
CA ARG A 55 8.36 4.19 -5.27
C ARG A 55 8.63 3.76 -6.70
N ASP A 56 9.15 4.66 -7.52
CA ASP A 56 9.50 4.35 -8.91
C ASP A 56 10.60 3.30 -8.98
N GLN A 57 11.65 3.42 -8.16
CA GLN A 57 12.71 2.42 -8.06
C GLN A 57 12.19 1.05 -7.63
N LEU A 58 11.38 0.98 -6.57
CA LEU A 58 10.83 -0.30 -6.09
C LEU A 58 9.88 -0.92 -7.14
N ARG A 59 9.10 -0.09 -7.83
CA ARG A 59 8.25 -0.52 -8.95
C ARG A 59 9.07 -1.08 -10.10
N GLU A 60 10.14 -0.42 -10.50
CA GLU A 60 11.04 -0.91 -11.54
C GLU A 60 11.71 -2.22 -11.15
N GLN A 61 12.18 -2.34 -9.91
CA GLN A 61 12.76 -3.58 -9.39
C GLN A 61 11.74 -4.73 -9.42
N ALA A 62 10.50 -4.47 -9.01
CA ALA A 62 9.42 -5.45 -9.10
C ALA A 62 9.18 -5.87 -10.55
N LEU A 63 9.06 -4.92 -11.48
CA LEU A 63 8.85 -5.18 -12.90
C LEU A 63 10.00 -5.99 -13.53
N LYS A 64 11.25 -5.63 -13.26
CA LYS A 64 12.46 -6.33 -13.76
C LYS A 64 12.49 -7.79 -13.34
N ASN A 65 11.96 -8.12 -12.17
CA ASN A 65 11.88 -9.48 -11.65
C ASN A 65 10.57 -10.21 -11.99
N GLY A 66 9.77 -9.64 -12.91
CA GLY A 66 8.56 -10.27 -13.43
C GLY A 66 7.30 -10.07 -12.59
N PHE A 67 7.33 -9.16 -11.60
CA PHE A 67 6.13 -8.80 -10.85
C PHE A 67 5.32 -7.75 -11.60
N ARG A 68 4.27 -8.22 -12.28
CA ARG A 68 3.23 -7.35 -12.83
C ARG A 68 2.05 -7.36 -11.88
N LEU A 69 1.96 -6.32 -11.06
CA LEU A 69 0.79 -6.08 -10.22
C LEU A 69 -0.29 -5.42 -11.06
N HIS A 70 -1.54 -5.84 -10.86
CA HIS A 70 -2.69 -5.16 -11.45
C HIS A 70 -2.89 -3.77 -10.82
N GLU A 71 -2.55 -3.64 -9.53
CA GLU A 71 -2.62 -2.41 -8.76
C GLU A 71 -1.43 -2.33 -7.79
N TYR A 72 -0.87 -1.13 -7.62
CA TYR A 72 0.25 -0.89 -6.70
C TYR A 72 -0.29 -0.28 -5.41
N ILE A 73 -0.49 -1.11 -4.38
CA ILE A 73 -0.91 -0.65 -3.05
C ILE A 73 0.33 -0.31 -2.24
N TRP A 74 0.50 0.97 -1.94
CA TRP A 74 1.65 1.48 -1.19
C TRP A 74 1.30 1.63 0.29
N VAL A 75 2.15 1.07 1.15
CA VAL A 75 2.04 1.21 2.61
C VAL A 75 3.09 2.20 3.08
N TRP A 76 2.64 3.12 3.93
CA TRP A 76 3.49 4.04 4.66
C TRP A 76 3.32 3.74 6.14
N ASP A 77 4.40 3.34 6.79
CA ASP A 77 4.47 3.20 8.24
C ASP A 77 5.59 4.09 8.79
N SER A 78 5.88 3.96 10.09
CA SER A 78 6.92 4.71 10.78
C SER A 78 8.36 4.32 10.40
N THR A 79 8.56 3.38 9.46
CA THR A 79 9.90 2.85 9.14
C THR A 79 10.65 3.65 8.08
N ASN A 80 10.09 4.76 7.60
CA ASN A 80 10.68 5.63 6.56
C ASN A 80 11.14 4.86 5.31
N THR A 81 10.48 3.75 4.97
CA THR A 81 10.74 2.98 3.76
C THR A 81 9.49 2.96 2.89
N ALA A 82 9.68 3.03 1.57
CA ALA A 82 8.59 2.79 0.65
C ALA A 82 8.24 1.30 0.67
N GLN A 83 6.98 0.96 0.94
CA GLN A 83 6.52 -0.42 1.02
C GLN A 83 5.43 -0.70 -0.01
N LEU A 84 5.53 -1.83 -0.71
CA LEU A 84 4.60 -2.24 -1.75
C LEU A 84 3.95 -3.57 -1.41
N VAL A 85 2.61 -3.62 -1.37
CA VAL A 85 1.87 -4.88 -1.24
C VAL A 85 1.99 -5.68 -2.53
N VAL A 86 2.52 -6.90 -2.42
CA VAL A 86 2.69 -7.83 -3.55
C VAL A 86 1.83 -9.09 -3.42
N GLY A 87 1.10 -9.24 -2.33
CA GLY A 87 0.12 -10.30 -2.14
C GLY A 87 -0.68 -10.14 -0.86
N GLN A 88 -1.91 -10.65 -0.88
CA GLN A 88 -2.83 -10.67 0.25
C GLN A 88 -3.32 -12.11 0.45
N PHE A 89 -3.29 -12.60 1.68
CA PHE A 89 -3.52 -13.99 2.02
C PHE A 89 -4.44 -14.12 3.24
N ASN A 90 -5.24 -15.19 3.25
CA ASN A 90 -6.05 -15.57 4.42
C ASN A 90 -5.26 -16.44 5.40
N ASP A 91 -4.22 -17.10 4.91
CA ASP A 91 -3.41 -18.08 5.60
C ASP A 91 -1.98 -17.54 5.80
N PRO A 92 -1.49 -17.42 7.04
CA PRO A 92 -0.14 -16.91 7.31
C PRO A 92 0.95 -17.78 6.68
N ASP A 93 0.79 -19.10 6.60
CA ASP A 93 1.84 -19.99 6.07
C ASP A 93 2.05 -19.75 4.58
N GLN A 94 0.97 -19.48 3.84
CA GLN A 94 1.04 -19.10 2.43
C GLN A 94 1.70 -17.73 2.24
N ALA A 95 1.39 -16.76 3.12
CA ALA A 95 2.04 -15.45 3.10
C ALA A 95 3.55 -15.57 3.36
N TRP A 96 3.97 -16.35 4.35
CA TRP A 96 5.37 -16.60 4.67
C TRP A 96 6.10 -17.35 3.57
N SER A 97 5.46 -18.37 2.98
CA SER A 97 6.00 -19.09 1.83
C SER A 97 6.25 -18.14 0.66
N ARG A 98 5.30 -17.23 0.39
CA ARG A 98 5.47 -16.20 -0.65
C ARG A 98 6.59 -15.22 -0.34
N ALA A 99 6.67 -14.72 0.90
CA ALA A 99 7.76 -13.84 1.34
C ALA A 99 9.13 -14.50 1.16
N ARG A 100 9.26 -15.78 1.55
CA ARG A 100 10.51 -16.54 1.36
C ARG A 100 10.89 -16.68 -0.11
N GLN A 101 9.93 -16.97 -1.00
CA GLN A 101 10.19 -17.02 -2.44
C GLN A 101 10.69 -15.68 -2.99
N LEU A 102 10.20 -14.56 -2.46
CA LEU A 102 10.67 -13.22 -2.82
C LEU A 102 12.09 -12.96 -2.31
N GLN A 103 12.37 -13.34 -1.07
CA GLN A 103 13.70 -13.23 -0.48
C GLN A 103 14.76 -14.03 -1.26
N ILE A 104 14.43 -15.25 -1.70
CA ILE A 104 15.31 -16.05 -2.56
C ILE A 104 15.59 -15.34 -3.90
N LYS A 105 14.67 -14.51 -4.38
CA LYS A 105 14.84 -13.69 -5.59
C LYS A 105 15.58 -12.36 -5.32
N GLY A 106 16.07 -12.14 -4.10
CA GLY A 106 16.86 -10.96 -3.72
C GLY A 106 16.04 -9.78 -3.23
N PHE A 107 14.76 -9.96 -2.92
CA PHE A 107 13.93 -8.90 -2.36
C PHE A 107 13.97 -8.87 -0.83
N ASP A 108 13.95 -7.67 -0.25
CA ASP A 108 13.55 -7.52 1.15
C ASP A 108 12.01 -7.61 1.24
N ALA A 109 11.52 -8.77 1.68
CA ALA A 109 10.09 -9.03 1.81
C ALA A 109 9.73 -9.45 3.22
N HIS A 110 8.61 -8.95 3.73
CA HIS A 110 8.10 -9.26 5.07
C HIS A 110 6.58 -9.45 5.06
N VAL A 111 6.10 -10.18 6.07
CA VAL A 111 4.67 -10.44 6.27
C VAL A 111 4.17 -9.58 7.41
N VAL A 112 3.05 -8.90 7.20
CA VAL A 112 2.34 -8.17 8.24
C VAL A 112 0.89 -8.62 8.31
N GLU A 113 0.30 -8.54 9.50
CA GLU A 113 -1.15 -8.65 9.61
C GLU A 113 -1.78 -7.40 8.97
N ALA A 114 -2.74 -7.58 8.09
CA ALA A 114 -3.51 -6.49 7.51
C ALA A 114 -4.19 -5.74 8.65
N MET A 115 -3.89 -4.45 8.79
CA MET A 115 -4.43 -3.63 9.87
C MET A 115 -5.95 -3.76 9.88
N SER A 116 -6.48 -4.30 10.99
CA SER A 116 -7.92 -4.27 11.22
C SER A 116 -8.29 -2.84 11.55
N ASP A 117 -8.93 -2.17 10.59
CA ASP A 117 -9.66 -0.91 10.81
C ASP A 117 -10.52 -1.11 12.07
N THR A 118 -10.09 -0.50 13.19
CA THR A 118 -10.77 -0.53 14.49
C THR A 118 -11.26 0.87 14.80
#